data_AF-A0A2V8GC38-F1
#
_entry.id   AF-A0A2V8GC38-F1
#
_cell.length_a   1.000
_cell.length_b   1.000
_cell.length_c   1.000
_cell.angle_alpha   90.00
_cell.angle_beta   90.00
_cell.angle_gamma   90.00
#
_symmetry.space_group_name_H-M   'P 1'
#
loop_
_entity.id
_entity.type
_entity.pdbx_description
1 polymer ?
#
loop_
_entity_poly.entity_id
_entity_poly.type
_entity_poly.pdbx_seq_one_letter_code
_entity_poly.pdbx_strand_id
1 'polypeptide(L)'
;MAGRAQVSIAAAALMLIGAIGVGAQSSAPQDKPKAAGSGWTIPADAEAEKNPLAADASAVPTGRQLFKSNCQRCHGPGGKGDGPDADPDNEQDMDLTNPKRAARNPDGVVFYS
;
A
#
# COMPACT_ATOMS: atom_id res chain seq x y z
N MET A 1 -67.17 27.15 30.19
CA MET A 1 -67.79 26.78 31.47
C MET A 1 -67.08 25.54 31.99
N ALA A 2 -66.55 25.63 33.21
CA ALA A 2 -66.03 24.60 34.14
C ALA A 2 -65.66 23.20 33.59
N GLY A 3 -64.50 22.61 33.88
CA GLY A 3 -63.58 22.75 35.00
C GLY A 3 -63.22 21.36 35.56
N ARG A 4 -62.11 21.29 36.33
CA ARG A 4 -61.61 20.18 37.17
C ARG A 4 -60.63 19.21 36.46
N ALA A 5 -59.51 18.79 37.04
CA ALA A 5 -58.87 19.10 38.32
C ALA A 5 -57.42 18.59 38.25
N GLN A 6 -56.51 19.28 38.93
CA GLN A 6 -55.19 18.76 39.29
C GLN A 6 -55.35 17.74 40.43
N VAL A 7 -54.63 16.61 40.39
CA VAL A 7 -54.12 15.93 41.61
C VAL A 7 -52.77 15.29 41.29
N SER A 8 -51.84 15.52 42.21
CA SER A 8 -50.41 15.26 42.21
C SER A 8 -50.02 13.86 42.74
N ILE A 9 -48.70 13.61 42.85
CA ILE A 9 -47.98 12.71 43.78
C ILE A 9 -47.61 11.33 43.17
N ALA A 10 -46.35 11.21 42.70
CA ALA A 10 -45.24 10.43 43.32
C ALA A 10 -45.19 8.98 42.79
N ALA A 11 -44.08 8.26 42.78
CA ALA A 11 -42.65 8.51 42.91
C ALA A 11 -41.99 7.27 42.29
N ALA A 12 -40.77 7.46 41.78
CA ALA A 12 -39.66 6.51 41.70
C ALA A 12 -39.93 5.01 41.42
N ALA A 13 -39.40 4.52 40.31
CA ALA A 13 -38.65 3.25 40.34
C ALA A 13 -37.59 3.23 39.23
N LEU A 14 -36.34 3.35 39.71
CA LEU A 14 -35.11 2.67 39.26
C LEU A 14 -34.96 2.36 37.76
N MET A 15 -33.98 3.03 37.16
CA MET A 15 -32.72 2.42 36.71
C MET A 15 -32.91 1.26 35.74
N LEU A 16 -32.58 1.49 34.48
CA LEU A 16 -31.67 0.59 33.77
C LEU A 16 -30.87 1.39 32.76
N ILE A 17 -29.57 1.33 33.00
CA ILE A 17 -28.46 1.96 32.31
C ILE A 17 -28.46 1.49 30.85
N GLY A 18 -28.37 2.43 29.92
CA GLY A 18 -28.20 2.16 28.50
C GLY A 18 -27.28 3.20 27.87
N ALA A 19 -26.05 3.32 28.39
CA ALA A 19 -25.00 4.07 27.72
C ALA A 19 -24.62 3.31 26.43
N ILE A 20 -25.32 3.60 25.33
CA ILE A 20 -24.84 3.24 24.00
C ILE A 20 -23.73 4.22 23.68
N GLY A 21 -22.53 3.91 24.17
CA GLY A 21 -21.30 4.51 23.68
C GLY A 21 -21.20 4.16 22.21
N VAL A 22 -21.33 5.16 21.35
CA VAL A 22 -20.90 5.08 19.95
C VAL A 22 -19.38 4.91 20.02
N GLY A 23 -18.93 3.66 20.06
CA GLY A 23 -17.53 3.31 19.88
C GLY A 23 -17.12 3.83 18.52
N ALA A 24 -16.18 4.78 18.51
CA ALA A 24 -15.45 5.14 17.31
C ALA A 24 -14.87 3.84 16.72
N GLN A 25 -15.42 3.42 15.60
CA GLN A 25 -14.83 2.36 14.80
C GLN A 25 -13.59 2.98 14.16
N SER A 26 -12.46 2.89 14.86
CA SER A 26 -11.16 3.09 14.26
C SER A 26 -11.02 2.07 13.14
N SER A 27 -11.15 2.52 11.90
CA SER A 27 -10.73 1.78 10.73
C SER A 27 -9.20 1.67 10.78
N ALA A 28 -8.68 0.74 11.58
CA ALA A 28 -7.33 0.25 11.38
C ALA A 28 -7.25 -0.33 9.96
N PRO A 29 -6.21 -0.01 9.17
CA PRO A 29 -5.97 -0.68 7.91
C PRO A 29 -5.94 -2.19 8.14
N GLN A 30 -6.62 -2.93 7.26
CA GLN A 30 -6.69 -4.37 7.32
C GLN A 30 -5.31 -4.97 7.01
N ASP A 31 -4.54 -5.31 8.05
CA ASP A 31 -3.40 -6.20 7.92
C ASP A 31 -3.86 -7.57 7.44
N LYS A 32 -3.42 -7.97 6.24
CA LYS A 32 -3.39 -9.38 5.84
C LYS A 32 -2.10 -9.67 5.07
N PRO A 33 -1.02 -10.11 5.72
CA PRO A 33 0.06 -10.75 5.00
C PRO A 33 -0.44 -12.14 4.59
N LYS A 34 -0.71 -12.34 3.29
CA LYS A 34 -0.84 -13.68 2.74
C LYS A 34 0.52 -14.12 2.22
N ALA A 35 1.39 -14.56 3.12
CA ALA A 35 2.50 -15.42 2.75
C ALA A 35 2.05 -16.87 2.92
N ALA A 36 2.04 -17.65 1.83
CA ALA A 36 1.94 -19.10 1.92
C ALA A 36 2.62 -19.75 0.69
N GLY A 37 3.91 -20.00 0.86
CA GLY A 37 4.82 -20.77 0.02
C GLY A 37 6.20 -20.67 0.68
N SER A 38 7.10 -21.63 0.51
CA SER A 38 8.46 -21.64 1.10
C SER A 38 9.38 -20.54 0.54
N GLY A 39 8.85 -19.34 0.36
CA GLY A 39 9.28 -18.33 -0.58
C GLY A 39 9.63 -17.02 0.11
N TRP A 40 10.61 -16.37 -0.48
CA TRP A 40 11.02 -15.01 -0.18
C TRP A 40 9.80 -14.09 -0.08
N THR A 41 9.64 -13.44 1.08
CA THR A 41 8.55 -12.53 1.38
C THR A 41 9.12 -11.12 1.44
N ILE A 42 8.52 -10.19 0.69
CA ILE A 42 8.90 -8.78 0.77
C ILE A 42 8.59 -8.27 2.18
N PRO A 43 9.57 -7.68 2.90
CA PRO A 43 9.35 -7.11 4.22
C PRO A 43 8.24 -6.06 4.23
N ALA A 44 7.48 -5.99 5.31
CA ALA A 44 6.36 -5.04 5.43
C ALA A 44 6.82 -3.57 5.38
N ASP A 45 8.07 -3.29 5.72
CA ASP A 45 8.70 -1.97 5.71
C ASP A 45 9.45 -1.63 4.42
N ALA A 46 9.48 -2.54 3.44
CA ALA A 46 10.15 -2.33 2.15
C ALA A 46 9.63 -1.10 1.38
N GLU A 47 8.35 -0.75 1.54
CA GLU A 47 7.80 0.46 0.91
C GLU A 47 8.43 1.76 1.43
N ALA A 48 8.87 1.76 2.69
CA ALA A 48 9.52 2.89 3.34
C ALA A 48 11.04 2.90 3.13
N GLU A 49 11.65 1.75 2.83
CA GLU A 49 13.08 1.64 2.58
C GLU A 49 13.49 2.43 1.33
N LYS A 50 14.57 3.21 1.47
CA LYS A 50 15.12 4.09 0.44
C LYS A 50 16.46 3.57 -0.01
N ASN A 51 16.76 3.72 -1.31
CA ASN A 51 18.07 3.39 -1.82
C ASN A 51 19.16 4.26 -1.13
N PRO A 52 20.09 3.66 -0.37
CA PRO A 52 21.13 4.41 0.33
C PRO A 52 22.15 5.06 -0.63
N LEU A 53 22.18 4.62 -1.89
CA LEU A 53 23.05 5.14 -2.94
C LEU A 53 22.35 6.15 -3.87
N ALA A 54 21.12 6.56 -3.57
CA ALA A 54 20.35 7.44 -4.47
C ALA A 54 21.06 8.77 -4.78
N ALA A 55 21.84 9.31 -3.84
CA ALA A 55 22.60 10.54 -4.01
C ALA A 55 24.04 10.31 -4.54
N ASP A 56 24.45 9.05 -4.74
CA ASP A 56 25.79 8.71 -5.16
C ASP A 56 25.88 8.55 -6.69
N ALA A 57 26.33 9.61 -7.36
CA ALA A 57 26.55 9.58 -8.81
C ALA A 57 27.58 8.53 -9.24
N SER A 58 28.49 8.10 -8.35
CA SER A 58 29.48 7.08 -8.66
C SER A 58 28.88 5.67 -8.76
N ALA A 59 27.67 5.45 -8.25
CA ALA A 59 26.94 4.18 -8.40
C ALA A 59 26.34 4.01 -9.82
N VAL A 60 26.11 5.11 -10.56
CA VAL A 60 25.42 5.10 -11.86
C VAL A 60 26.13 4.27 -12.94
N PRO A 61 27.48 4.34 -13.12
CA PRO A 61 28.17 3.51 -14.11
C PRO A 61 27.99 2.00 -13.85
N THR A 62 28.08 1.58 -12.58
CA THR A 62 27.87 0.18 -12.18
C THR A 62 26.42 -0.24 -12.42
N GLY A 63 25.45 0.58 -11.99
CA GLY A 63 24.02 0.33 -12.24
C GLY A 63 23.70 0.22 -13.73
N ARG A 64 24.30 1.06 -14.57
CA ARG A 64 24.15 0.99 -16.03
C ARG A 64 24.69 -0.33 -16.61
N GLN A 65 25.81 -0.83 -16.11
CA GLN A 65 26.35 -2.11 -16.58
C GLN A 65 25.43 -3.27 -16.16
N LEU A 66 24.94 -3.27 -14.92
CA LEU A 66 23.99 -4.26 -14.44
C LEU A 66 22.68 -4.26 -15.23
N PHE A 67 22.15 -3.07 -15.54
CA PHE A 67 20.94 -2.93 -16.36
C PHE A 67 21.12 -3.55 -17.76
N LYS A 68 22.25 -3.26 -18.41
CA LYS A 68 22.59 -3.84 -19.72
C LYS A 68 22.63 -5.36 -19.68
N SER A 69 23.23 -5.93 -18.64
CA SER A 69 23.44 -7.38 -18.52
C SER A 69 22.16 -8.14 -18.15
N ASN A 70 21.28 -7.55 -17.34
CA ASN A 70 20.19 -8.31 -16.72
C ASN A 70 18.78 -7.84 -17.13
N CYS A 71 18.61 -6.57 -17.48
CA CYS A 71 17.29 -5.96 -17.63
C CYS A 71 16.97 -5.59 -19.08
N GLN A 72 17.98 -5.12 -19.82
CA GLN A 72 17.82 -4.53 -21.15
C GLN A 72 17.19 -5.49 -22.18
N ARG A 73 17.38 -6.80 -22.03
CA ARG A 73 16.83 -7.79 -22.96
C ARG A 73 15.29 -7.75 -23.05
N CYS A 74 14.61 -7.50 -21.94
CA CYS A 74 13.14 -7.37 -21.92
C CYS A 74 12.71 -5.90 -21.91
N HIS A 75 13.41 -5.07 -21.12
CA HIS A 75 13.00 -3.67 -20.92
C HIS A 75 13.53 -2.70 -22.00
N GLY A 76 14.47 -3.13 -22.84
CA GLY A 76 15.12 -2.30 -23.86
C GLY A 76 16.11 -1.26 -23.29
N PRO A 77 16.95 -0.62 -24.14
CA PRO A 77 17.99 0.31 -23.70
C PRO A 77 17.45 1.56 -22.99
N GLY A 78 16.22 1.96 -23.32
CA GLY A 78 15.51 3.07 -22.70
C GLY A 78 14.62 2.68 -21.53
N GLY A 79 14.52 1.38 -21.20
CA GLY A 79 13.60 0.88 -20.18
C GLY A 79 12.13 0.96 -20.58
N LYS A 80 11.81 0.96 -21.87
CA LYS A 80 10.45 1.18 -22.39
C LYS A 80 9.65 -0.11 -22.64
N GLY A 81 10.22 -1.27 -22.33
CA GLY A 81 9.59 -2.55 -22.64
C GLY A 81 9.78 -2.97 -24.10
N ASP A 82 10.69 -2.34 -24.84
CA ASP A 82 10.95 -2.56 -26.26
C ASP A 82 12.18 -3.45 -26.51
N GLY A 83 12.52 -4.30 -25.54
CA GLY A 83 13.63 -5.24 -25.64
C GLY A 83 13.36 -6.37 -26.65
N PRO A 84 14.41 -7.03 -27.19
CA PRO A 84 14.24 -8.16 -28.10
C PRO A 84 13.49 -9.35 -27.49
N ASP A 85 13.46 -9.48 -26.17
CA ASP A 85 12.73 -10.50 -25.42
C ASP A 85 11.50 -9.92 -24.70
N ALA A 86 11.05 -8.74 -25.10
CA ALA A 86 9.82 -8.17 -24.58
C ALA A 86 8.62 -9.05 -24.96
N ASP A 87 7.68 -9.20 -24.02
CA ASP A 87 6.40 -9.82 -24.31
C ASP A 87 5.48 -8.76 -24.94
N PRO A 88 5.09 -8.91 -26.22
CA PRO A 88 4.25 -7.93 -26.90
C PRO A 88 2.85 -7.79 -26.29
N ASP A 89 2.36 -8.81 -25.59
CA ASP A 89 1.05 -8.75 -24.92
C ASP A 89 1.13 -8.04 -23.56
N ASN A 90 2.35 -7.84 -23.04
CA ASN A 90 2.65 -7.27 -21.73
C ASN A 90 3.71 -6.15 -21.79
N GLU A 91 3.83 -5.44 -22.92
CA GLU A 91 4.83 -4.37 -23.11
C GLU A 91 4.70 -3.26 -22.05
N GLN A 92 3.47 -2.85 -21.75
CA GLN A 92 3.15 -1.89 -20.68
C GLN A 92 3.64 -2.34 -19.30
N ASP A 93 3.81 -3.64 -19.13
CA ASP A 93 4.30 -4.23 -17.90
C ASP A 93 5.83 -4.23 -17.80
N MET A 94 6.48 -4.17 -18.96
CA MET A 94 7.92 -4.04 -19.11
C MET A 94 8.38 -2.58 -19.31
N ASP A 95 7.48 -1.61 -19.45
CA ASP A 95 7.85 -0.19 -19.45
C ASP A 95 8.15 0.30 -18.02
N LEU A 96 9.45 0.42 -17.71
CA LEU A 96 9.97 0.96 -16.46
C LEU A 96 9.82 2.49 -16.36
N THR A 97 9.54 3.17 -17.48
CA THR A 97 9.30 4.62 -17.52
C THR A 97 7.84 4.98 -17.22
N ASN A 98 6.95 3.99 -17.15
CA ASN A 98 5.55 4.20 -16.84
C ASN A 98 5.37 4.71 -15.40
N PRO A 99 4.86 5.94 -15.19
CA PRO A 99 4.74 6.53 -13.86
C PRO A 99 3.79 5.76 -12.95
N LYS A 100 2.80 5.05 -13.52
CA LYS A 100 1.88 4.20 -12.74
C LYS A 100 2.60 2.97 -12.17
N ARG A 101 3.68 2.50 -12.79
CA ARG A 101 4.51 1.40 -12.29
C ARG A 101 5.51 1.88 -11.28
N ALA A 102 6.21 2.98 -11.56
CA ALA A 102 7.15 3.58 -10.62
C ALA A 102 6.48 3.88 -9.26
N ALA A 103 5.25 4.41 -9.27
CA ALA A 103 4.51 4.68 -8.03
C ALA A 103 4.15 3.42 -7.21
N ARG A 104 4.09 2.24 -7.83
CA ARG A 104 3.75 0.97 -7.18
C ARG A 104 4.97 0.12 -6.81
N ASN A 105 6.16 0.54 -7.22
CA ASN A 105 7.41 -0.18 -6.99
C ASN A 105 8.47 0.79 -6.44
N PRO A 106 8.35 1.23 -5.17
CA PRO A 106 9.39 2.03 -4.52
C PRO A 106 10.71 1.25 -4.36
N ASP A 107 11.81 1.97 -4.10
CA ASP A 107 13.17 1.40 -4.04
C ASP A 107 13.27 0.10 -3.24
N GLY A 108 12.79 0.08 -2.00
CA GLY A 108 12.87 -1.12 -1.17
C GLY A 108 12.02 -2.27 -1.71
N VAL A 109 10.83 -2.01 -2.25
CA VAL A 109 10.02 -3.07 -2.90
C VAL A 109 10.76 -3.67 -4.10
N VAL A 110 11.43 -2.83 -4.90
CA VAL A 110 12.26 -3.29 -6.03
C VAL A 110 13.48 -4.11 -5.54
N PHE A 111 14.06 -3.73 -4.41
CA PHE A 111 15.22 -4.41 -3.84
C PHE A 111 14.91 -5.85 -3.36
N TYR A 112 13.68 -6.10 -2.89
CA TYR A 112 13.24 -7.44 -2.46
C TYR A 112 12.42 -8.19 -3.52
N SER A 113 12.31 -7.71 -4.75
CA SER A 113 11.52 -8.38 -5.81
C SER A 113 12.35 -9.27 -6.75
#